data_AF-A0A6C0Y6U7-F1
#
_entry.id   AF-A0A6C0Y6U7-F1
#
_cell.length_a   1.000
_cell.length_b   1.000
_cell.length_c   1.000
_cell.angle_alpha   90.00
_cell.angle_beta   90.00
_cell.angle_gamma   90.00
#
_symmetry.space_group_name_H-M   'P 1'
#
loop_
_entity.id
_entity.type
_entity.pdbx_description
1 polymer ?
#
loop_
_entity_poly.entity_id
_entity_poly.type
_entity_poly.pdbx_seq_one_letter_code
_entity_poly.pdbx_strand_id
1 'polypeptide(L)'
;MKKLMKSVAVILGLGLVGLTTTNAQTPKSKAPGEICYAFNSQGLLGEWKEELLVSKKKLTDKQAAAYMQKNHGMSEIYDIEELDELDCDAAVTSYSYEPGYLHYYKEPKKAQAQPVKKTTTTNK
;
A
#
# COMPACT_ATOMS: atom_id res chain seq x y z
N MET A 1 -12.45 63.92 21.33
CA MET A 1 -12.32 62.59 21.99
C MET A 1 -13.62 62.26 22.71
N LYS A 2 -14.36 61.22 22.27
CA LYS A 2 -15.17 60.31 23.12
C LYS A 2 -15.87 59.25 22.26
N LYS A 3 -15.29 58.05 22.31
CA LYS A 3 -15.79 56.68 22.10
C LYS A 3 -17.07 56.47 21.26
N LEU A 4 -16.88 55.91 20.06
CA LEU A 4 -17.86 55.03 19.41
C LEU A 4 -17.49 53.59 19.80
N MET A 5 -18.32 52.96 20.64
CA MET A 5 -18.25 51.52 20.96
C MET A 5 -18.56 50.74 19.68
N LYS A 6 -17.57 50.01 19.15
CA LYS A 6 -17.79 48.98 18.14
C LYS A 6 -18.34 47.75 18.85
N SER A 7 -19.66 47.57 18.81
CA SER A 7 -20.28 46.29 19.15
C SER A 7 -19.79 45.24 18.16
N VAL A 8 -18.86 44.38 18.61
CA VAL A 8 -18.48 43.17 17.88
C VAL A 8 -19.56 42.14 18.16
N ALA A 9 -20.46 41.94 17.21
CA ALA A 9 -21.37 40.81 17.23
C ALA A 9 -20.56 39.53 17.07
N VAL A 10 -20.37 38.79 18.17
CA VAL A 10 -19.82 37.43 18.14
C VAL A 10 -20.93 36.54 17.61
N ILE A 11 -20.90 36.28 16.31
CA ILE A 11 -21.72 35.23 15.70
C ILE A 11 -21.16 33.91 16.23
N LEU A 12 -21.79 33.39 17.28
CA LEU A 12 -21.73 31.98 17.64
C LEU A 12 -22.38 31.21 16.50
N GLY A 13 -21.64 31.01 15.42
CA GLY A 13 -21.94 29.98 14.46
C GLY A 13 -21.88 28.67 15.23
N LEU A 14 -23.04 28.15 15.61
CA LEU A 14 -23.22 26.71 15.76
C LEU A 14 -22.91 26.11 14.37
N GLY A 15 -21.63 25.95 14.08
CA GLY A 15 -21.19 25.04 13.05
C GLY A 15 -21.79 23.71 13.45
N LEU A 16 -22.68 23.19 12.60
CA LEU A 16 -23.03 21.78 12.65
C LEU A 16 -21.70 21.04 12.79
N VAL A 17 -21.47 20.46 13.97
CA VAL A 17 -20.52 19.37 14.10
C VAL A 17 -21.16 18.27 13.28
N GLY A 18 -20.89 18.30 11.98
CA GLY A 18 -21.13 17.17 11.12
C GLY A 18 -20.48 16.02 11.85
N LEU A 19 -21.32 15.09 12.31
CA LEU A 19 -20.88 13.77 12.74
C LEU A 19 -19.95 13.29 11.65
N THR A 20 -18.64 13.43 11.88
CA THR A 20 -17.65 12.82 11.03
C THR A 20 -17.95 11.35 11.19
N THR A 21 -18.60 10.78 10.17
CA THR A 21 -18.79 9.35 10.04
C THR A 21 -17.41 8.76 10.31
N THR A 22 -17.24 8.15 11.48
CA THR A 22 -16.15 7.21 11.68
C THR A 22 -16.40 6.18 10.59
N ASN A 23 -15.67 6.30 9.48
CA ASN A 23 -15.61 5.24 8.49
C ASN A 23 -15.01 4.09 9.28
N ALA A 24 -15.87 3.26 9.87
CA ALA A 24 -15.49 1.94 10.32
C ALA A 24 -14.97 1.27 9.06
N GLN A 25 -13.66 1.33 8.87
CA GLN A 25 -12.98 0.69 7.77
C GLN A 25 -13.27 -0.79 8.00
N THR A 26 -14.23 -1.31 7.25
CA THR A 26 -14.54 -2.73 7.29
C THR A 26 -13.24 -3.45 6.93
N PRO A 27 -12.78 -4.38 7.78
CA PRO A 27 -11.54 -5.09 7.52
C PRO A 27 -11.62 -5.72 6.15
N LYS A 28 -10.52 -5.66 5.41
CA LYS A 28 -10.43 -6.41 4.17
C LYS A 28 -10.33 -7.88 4.54
N SER A 29 -11.13 -8.71 3.89
CA SER A 29 -10.96 -10.16 3.92
C SER A 29 -10.14 -10.60 2.72
N LYS A 30 -9.42 -11.71 2.88
CA LYS A 30 -8.72 -12.34 1.77
C LYS A 30 -9.74 -12.80 0.71
N ALA A 31 -9.44 -12.60 -0.57
CA ALA A 31 -10.23 -13.20 -1.64
C ALA A 31 -9.82 -14.66 -1.88
N PRO A 32 -10.74 -15.54 -2.32
CA PRO A 32 -10.40 -16.92 -2.65
C PRO A 32 -9.23 -17.02 -3.64
N GLY A 33 -8.26 -17.88 -3.34
CA GLY A 33 -7.07 -18.11 -4.18
C GLY A 33 -5.99 -17.03 -4.09
N GLU A 34 -6.10 -16.08 -3.15
CA GLU A 34 -4.98 -15.20 -2.82
C GLU A 34 -3.93 -15.94 -1.97
N ILE A 35 -2.68 -15.52 -2.12
CA ILE A 35 -1.51 -16.03 -1.42
C ILE A 35 -0.88 -14.85 -0.70
N CYS A 36 -0.52 -15.03 0.57
CA CYS A 36 0.12 -14.01 1.37
C CYS A 36 1.60 -14.32 1.55
N TYR A 37 2.42 -13.28 1.42
CA TYR A 37 3.84 -13.30 1.73
C TYR A 37 4.09 -12.30 2.85
N ALA A 38 4.49 -12.79 4.02
CA ALA A 38 4.93 -11.97 5.13
C ALA A 38 6.41 -11.64 4.97
N PHE A 39 6.77 -10.37 5.15
CA PHE A 39 8.12 -9.87 5.05
C PHE A 39 8.55 -9.36 6.41
N ASN A 40 9.70 -9.80 6.89
CA ASN A 40 10.38 -9.15 8.00
C ASN A 40 11.57 -8.34 7.48
N SER A 41 11.58 -7.05 7.78
CA SER A 41 12.54 -6.10 7.24
C SER A 41 13.05 -5.14 8.31
N GLN A 42 14.26 -4.63 8.11
CA GLN A 42 14.79 -3.57 8.97
C GLN A 42 14.63 -2.21 8.27
N GLY A 43 13.97 -1.30 8.97
CA GLY A 43 13.83 0.09 8.58
C GLY A 43 15.14 0.87 8.71
N LEU A 44 15.14 2.07 8.14
CA LEU A 44 16.31 2.96 8.09
C LEU A 44 16.88 3.35 9.46
N LEU A 45 16.07 3.32 10.53
CA LEU A 45 16.50 3.65 11.89
C LEU A 45 16.76 2.40 12.74
N GLY A 46 16.80 1.21 12.12
CA GLY A 46 17.01 -0.07 12.79
C GLY A 46 15.74 -0.70 13.35
N GLU A 47 14.57 -0.10 13.13
CA GLU A 47 13.29 -0.64 13.56
C GLU A 47 12.88 -1.85 12.72
N TRP A 48 12.39 -2.91 13.36
CA TRP A 48 11.82 -4.06 12.65
C TRP A 48 10.44 -3.70 12.11
N LYS A 49 10.18 -4.06 10.85
CA LYS A 49 8.91 -3.87 10.16
C LYS A 49 8.46 -5.17 9.53
N GLU A 50 7.24 -5.55 9.87
CA GLU A 50 6.53 -6.66 9.26
C GLU A 50 5.53 -6.12 8.25
N GLU A 51 5.62 -6.53 6.99
CA GLU A 51 4.70 -6.11 5.94
C GLU A 51 4.14 -7.33 5.20
N LEU A 52 2.91 -7.22 4.71
CA LEU A 52 2.20 -8.30 4.04
C LEU A 52 1.98 -7.98 2.57
N LEU A 53 2.40 -8.86 1.66
CA LEU A 53 2.05 -8.82 0.24
C LEU A 53 1.02 -9.90 -0.08
N VAL A 54 -0.12 -9.47 -0.63
CA VAL A 54 -1.18 -10.36 -1.12
C VAL A 54 -1.11 -10.46 -2.65
N SER A 55 -1.12 -11.68 -3.18
CA SER A 55 -1.07 -11.93 -4.62
C SER A 55 -2.09 -12.99 -5.06
N LYS A 56 -2.70 -12.80 -6.24
CA LYS A 56 -3.53 -13.82 -6.92
C LYS A 56 -2.72 -14.84 -7.71
N LYS A 57 -1.41 -14.67 -7.76
CA LYS A 57 -0.48 -15.55 -8.47
C LYS A 57 0.62 -15.98 -7.53
N LYS A 58 1.02 -17.23 -7.63
CA LYS A 58 2.22 -17.73 -6.95
C LYS A 58 3.42 -16.96 -7.45
N LEU A 59 4.08 -16.25 -6.54
CA LEU A 59 5.34 -15.57 -6.78
C LEU A 59 6.47 -16.44 -6.22
N THR A 60 7.65 -16.29 -6.81
CA THR A 60 8.89 -16.70 -6.12
C THR A 60 9.26 -15.62 -5.10
N ASP A 61 9.97 -15.99 -4.04
CA ASP A 61 10.41 -15.06 -2.99
C ASP A 61 11.19 -13.89 -3.60
N LYS A 62 12.02 -14.16 -4.62
CA LYS A 62 12.75 -13.13 -5.37
C LYS A 62 11.82 -12.14 -6.09
N GLN A 63 10.72 -12.60 -6.67
CA GLN A 63 9.75 -11.72 -7.32
C GLN A 63 8.97 -10.89 -6.31
N ALA A 64 8.57 -11.51 -5.20
CA ALA A 64 7.83 -10.85 -4.12
C ALA A 64 8.71 -9.77 -3.46
N ALA A 65 9.96 -10.11 -3.11
CA ALA A 65 10.97 -9.19 -2.62
C ALA A 65 11.22 -8.01 -3.58
N ALA A 66 11.51 -8.31 -4.85
CA ALA A 66 11.79 -7.27 -5.83
C ALA A 66 10.60 -6.30 -6.01
N TYR A 67 9.37 -6.80 -5.91
CA TYR A 67 8.17 -5.96 -5.92
C TYR A 67 8.11 -5.05 -4.70
N MET A 68 8.29 -5.61 -3.49
CA MET A 68 8.26 -4.86 -2.23
C MET A 68 9.35 -3.78 -2.17
N GLN A 69 10.58 -4.11 -2.54
CA GLN A 69 11.69 -3.15 -2.58
C GLN A 69 11.42 -2.01 -3.58
N LYS A 70 10.96 -2.35 -4.80
CA LYS A 70 10.75 -1.37 -5.87
C LYS A 70 9.55 -0.45 -5.61
N ASN A 71 8.46 -0.98 -5.08
CA ASN A 71 7.18 -0.29 -5.01
C ASN A 71 6.86 0.28 -3.62
N HIS A 72 7.46 -0.29 -2.58
CA HIS A 72 7.14 0.02 -1.19
C HIS A 72 8.38 0.47 -0.39
N GLY A 73 9.55 0.54 -1.03
CA GLY A 73 10.74 1.15 -0.43
C GLY A 73 11.37 0.30 0.69
N MET A 74 11.07 -1.00 0.70
CA MET A 74 11.66 -1.95 1.64
C MET A 74 13.17 -2.04 1.39
N SER A 75 13.97 -1.67 2.38
CA SER A 75 15.42 -1.53 2.25
C SER A 75 16.15 -2.88 2.32
N GLU A 76 15.85 -3.66 3.36
CA GLU A 76 16.54 -4.92 3.63
C GLU A 76 15.53 -5.96 4.10
N ILE A 77 15.44 -7.06 3.36
CA ILE A 77 14.52 -8.16 3.65
C ILE A 77 15.32 -9.26 4.30
N TYR A 78 14.97 -9.55 5.55
CA TYR A 78 15.62 -10.58 6.35
C TYR A 78 14.93 -11.92 6.21
N ASP A 79 13.61 -11.88 6.09
CA ASP A 79 12.81 -13.08 5.97
C ASP A 79 11.59 -12.87 5.08
N ILE A 80 11.20 -13.96 4.40
CA ILE A 80 10.01 -14.03 3.55
C ILE A 80 9.34 -15.36 3.84
N GLU A 81 8.13 -15.30 4.35
CA GLU A 81 7.32 -16.48 4.63
C GLU A 81 6.05 -16.45 3.78
N GLU A 82 5.79 -17.54 3.06
CA GLU A 82 4.46 -17.73 2.48
C GLU A 82 3.53 -18.29 3.54
N LEU A 83 2.50 -17.52 3.90
CA LEU A 83 1.56 -17.92 4.92
C LEU A 83 0.57 -18.95 4.37
N ASP A 84 0.17 -19.88 5.24
CA ASP A 84 -0.94 -20.77 4.94
C ASP A 84 -2.28 -20.01 4.83
N GLU A 85 -3.34 -20.72 4.47
CA GLU A 85 -4.62 -20.07 4.19
C GLU A 85 -5.24 -19.39 5.41
N LEU A 86 -5.11 -20.00 6.61
CA LEU A 86 -5.67 -19.47 7.85
C LEU A 86 -4.88 -18.26 8.32
N ASP A 87 -3.55 -18.38 8.34
CA ASP A 87 -2.66 -17.30 8.76
C ASP A 87 -2.74 -16.10 7.80
N CYS A 88 -2.88 -16.36 6.50
CA CYS A 88 -3.10 -15.32 5.50
C CYS A 88 -4.41 -14.55 5.74
N ASP A 89 -5.53 -15.22 6.04
CA ASP A 89 -6.82 -14.53 6.28
C ASP A 89 -6.79 -13.69 7.57
N ALA A 90 -6.18 -14.24 8.63
CA ALA A 90 -5.96 -13.52 9.88
C ALA A 90 -5.04 -12.30 9.68
N ALA A 91 -3.93 -12.46 8.94
CA ALA A 91 -2.98 -11.39 8.66
C ALA A 91 -3.60 -10.27 7.81
N VAL A 92 -4.34 -10.61 6.74
CA VAL A 92 -5.02 -9.61 5.90
C VAL A 92 -6.03 -8.80 6.72
N THR A 93 -6.79 -9.47 7.58
CA THR A 93 -7.75 -8.82 8.48
C THR A 93 -7.02 -7.87 9.44
N SER A 94 -5.97 -8.34 10.12
CA SER A 94 -5.21 -7.54 11.09
C SER A 94 -4.54 -6.32 10.43
N TYR A 95 -3.83 -6.55 9.33
CA TYR A 95 -3.07 -5.51 8.63
C TYR A 95 -3.98 -4.54 7.87
N SER A 96 -5.26 -4.85 7.67
CA SER A 96 -6.20 -3.93 7.05
C SER A 96 -6.55 -2.72 7.93
N TYR A 97 -6.31 -2.81 9.24
CA TYR A 97 -6.49 -1.70 10.19
C TYR A 97 -5.27 -0.76 10.24
N GLU A 98 -4.11 -1.22 9.77
CA GLU A 98 -2.87 -0.44 9.80
C GLU A 98 -2.43 -0.01 8.39
N PRO A 99 -2.62 1.27 8.04
CA PRO A 99 -2.26 1.75 6.70
C PRO A 99 -0.75 1.68 6.49
N GLY A 100 -0.35 1.09 5.36
CA GLY A 100 1.06 1.02 4.96
C GLY A 100 1.71 -0.35 5.14
N TYR A 101 1.05 -1.30 5.82
CA TYR A 101 1.60 -2.65 6.06
C TYR A 101 0.98 -3.73 5.15
N LEU A 102 -0.21 -3.49 4.60
CA LEU A 102 -0.88 -4.41 3.67
C LEU A 102 -0.75 -3.93 2.21
N HIS A 103 -0.13 -4.76 1.37
CA HIS A 103 0.12 -4.47 -0.04
C HIS A 103 -0.49 -5.53 -0.94
N TYR A 104 -0.96 -5.11 -2.12
CA TYR A 104 -1.49 -6.01 -3.13
C TYR A 104 -0.58 -6.01 -4.36
N TYR A 105 -0.16 -7.20 -4.77
CA TYR A 105 0.66 -7.38 -5.96
C TYR A 105 -0.14 -6.98 -7.21
N LYS A 106 0.46 -6.08 -7.99
CA LYS A 106 -0.06 -5.66 -9.29
C LYS A 106 0.89 -6.16 -10.36
N GLU A 107 0.35 -6.98 -11.27
CA GLU A 107 1.16 -7.46 -12.38
C GLU A 107 1.74 -6.29 -13.19
N PRO A 108 3.05 -6.29 -13.44
CA PRO A 108 3.64 -5.31 -14.32
C PRO A 108 3.02 -5.45 -15.72
N LYS A 109 2.44 -4.36 -16.22
CA LYS A 109 1.95 -4.31 -17.61
C LYS A 109 3.12 -4.64 -18.52
N LYS A 110 2.99 -5.70 -19.34
CA LYS A 110 3.99 -6.03 -20.36
C LYS A 110 4.23 -4.77 -21.20
N ALA A 111 5.47 -4.31 -21.27
CA ALA A 111 5.84 -3.31 -22.25
C ALA A 111 5.55 -3.92 -23.63
N GLN A 112 4.65 -3.30 -24.40
CA GLN A 112 4.50 -3.68 -25.81
C GLN A 112 5.87 -3.54 -26.45
N ALA A 113 6.44 -4.65 -26.91
CA ALA A 113 7.69 -4.63 -27.66
C ALA A 113 7.49 -3.69 -28.85
N GLN A 114 8.16 -2.54 -28.82
CA GLN A 114 8.20 -1.68 -29.99
C GLN A 114 8.84 -2.51 -31.12
N PRO A 115 8.21 -2.64 -32.30
CA PRO A 115 8.80 -3.38 -33.39
C PRO A 115 10.10 -2.67 -33.79
N VAL A 116 11.22 -3.33 -33.52
CA VAL A 116 12.54 -2.88 -34.00
C VAL A 116 12.46 -2.91 -35.53
N LYS A 117 12.32 -1.75 -36.16
CA LYS A 117 12.45 -1.61 -37.61
C LYS A 117 13.87 -2.03 -37.98
N LYS A 118 14.06 -3.27 -38.44
CA LYS A 118 15.27 -3.68 -39.14
C LYS A 118 15.47 -2.74 -40.33
N THR A 119 16.42 -1.83 -40.21
CA THR A 119 16.89 -1.04 -41.35
C THR A 119 17.81 -1.93 -42.15
N THR A 120 17.34 -2.43 -43.28
CA THR A 120 18.17 -3.16 -44.25
C THR A 120 19.04 -2.14 -44.97
N THR A 121 20.30 -2.01 -44.57
CA THR A 121 21.30 -1.24 -45.34
C THR A 121 21.81 -2.11 -46.47
N THR A 122 21.22 -1.95 -47.66
CA THR A 122 21.81 -2.44 -48.91
C THR A 122 22.78 -1.37 -49.41
N ASN A 123 24.08 -1.58 -49.22
CA ASN A 123 25.08 -0.82 -49.96
C ASN A 123 25.33 -1.50 -51.30
N LYS A 124 25.22 -0.70 -52.36
CA LYS A 124 25.47 -1.04 -53.76
C LYS A 124 26.87 -0.56 -54.14
#